data_AF-A0AAV7LNB8-F1
#
_entry.id   AF-A0AAV7LNB8-F1
#
_cell.length_a   1.000
_cell.length_b   1.000
_cell.length_c   1.000
_cell.angle_alpha   90.00
_cell.angle_beta   90.00
_cell.angle_gamma   90.00
#
_symmetry.space_group_name_H-M   'P 1'
#
loop_
_entity.id
_entity.type
_entity.pdbx_description
1 polymer ?
#
loop_
_entity_poly.entity_id
_entity_poly.type
_entity_poly.pdbx_seq_one_letter_code
_entity_poly.pdbx_strand_id
1 'polypeptide(L)'
;MGWTKRCLLSINAAFCDYYLTLYALPEAPLPDTLHDLLAGMQLRTLTEEAAALLYTEVTADEVKLAIGGLATGKIPGRDGLPLKFYKLTVDILAPRLHRLQSIYGGEPRACPRCRAWNADLRHMVWGCPTLGVYWAEVKARLNLTLDRSLPVTLEVSLLGLLVRKPTKKVGNRFIDLSLVLAWRRIAITRKTPEGPGLTTWVHEVTCWAGVEERTLRREESQGLRRQPIAHLWAEIMEEWEAIDCLDDAHTEPGAKEGPG
;
A
#
# COMPACT_ATOMS: atom_id res chain seq x y z
N MET A 1 9.56 40.09 19.23
CA MET A 1 8.20 40.05 19.81
C MET A 1 7.98 38.67 20.40
N GLY A 2 8.05 38.56 21.74
CA GLY A 2 7.97 37.27 22.43
C GLY A 2 6.52 36.94 22.77
N TRP A 3 6.02 35.81 22.26
CA TRP A 3 4.71 35.28 22.66
C TRP A 3 4.79 34.82 24.12
N THR A 4 3.98 35.41 24.99
CA THR A 4 3.94 35.00 26.39
C THR A 4 3.23 33.65 26.52
N LYS A 5 3.59 32.83 27.53
CA LYS A 5 2.96 31.51 27.78
C LYS A 5 1.42 31.58 27.82
N ARG A 6 0.86 32.71 28.26
CA ARG A 6 -0.58 32.96 28.32
C ARG A 6 -1.25 32.99 26.94
N CYS A 7 -0.57 33.55 25.92
CA CYS A 7 -1.05 33.57 24.53
C CYS A 7 -1.03 32.17 23.89
N LEU A 8 -0.01 31.36 24.19
CA LEU A 8 0.05 29.98 23.69
C LEU A 8 -1.05 29.10 24.29
N LEU A 9 -1.37 29.30 25.56
CA LEU A 9 -2.47 28.60 26.23
C LEU A 9 -3.84 28.99 25.66
N SER A 10 -4.07 30.27 25.36
CA SER A 10 -5.35 30.70 24.75
C SER A 10 -5.53 30.18 23.33
N ILE A 11 -4.44 30.10 22.55
CA ILE A 11 -4.48 29.51 21.20
C ILE A 11 -4.78 28.01 21.30
N ASN A 12 -4.07 27.27 22.16
CA ASN A 12 -4.34 25.84 22.35
C ASN A 12 -5.76 25.59 22.84
N ALA A 13 -6.28 26.40 23.77
CA ALA A 13 -7.65 26.29 24.23
C ALA A 13 -8.65 26.51 23.09
N ALA A 14 -8.45 27.52 22.24
CA ALA A 14 -9.31 27.77 21.08
C ALA A 14 -9.27 26.63 20.05
N PHE A 15 -8.08 26.06 19.78
CA PHE A 15 -7.94 24.90 18.90
C PHE A 15 -8.62 23.65 19.49
N CYS A 16 -8.42 23.39 20.78
CA CYS A 16 -9.08 22.27 21.46
C CYS A 16 -10.59 22.41 21.42
N ASP A 17 -11.13 23.59 21.74
CA ASP A 17 -12.57 23.84 21.76
C ASP A 17 -13.19 23.69 20.37
N TYR A 18 -12.52 24.22 19.34
CA TYR A 18 -12.95 24.06 17.94
C TYR A 18 -13.03 22.59 17.53
N TYR A 19 -11.98 21.80 17.77
CA TYR A 19 -11.97 20.39 17.35
C TYR A 19 -12.87 19.51 18.20
N LEU A 20 -12.98 19.77 19.52
CA LEU A 20 -13.95 19.10 20.38
C LEU A 20 -15.37 19.36 19.88
N THR A 21 -15.69 20.60 19.51
CA THR A 21 -16.98 20.95 18.92
C THR A 21 -17.19 20.25 17.57
N LEU A 22 -16.21 20.33 16.66
CA LEU A 22 -16.31 19.76 15.31
C LEU A 22 -16.55 18.23 15.33
N TYR A 23 -15.87 17.51 16.21
CA TYR A 23 -15.96 16.04 16.30
C TYR A 23 -17.04 15.55 17.29
N ALA A 24 -17.60 16.42 18.13
CA ALA A 24 -18.76 16.12 18.97
C ALA A 24 -20.10 16.47 18.30
N LEU A 25 -20.07 17.12 17.11
CA LEU A 25 -21.27 17.26 16.30
C LEU A 25 -21.88 15.88 16.06
N PRO A 26 -23.19 15.69 16.29
CA PRO A 26 -23.84 14.44 15.93
C PRO A 26 -23.59 14.16 14.44
N GLU A 27 -23.37 12.90 14.07
CA GLU A 27 -23.33 12.50 12.66
C GLU A 27 -24.55 13.11 11.98
N ALA A 28 -24.32 14.09 11.11
CA ALA A 28 -25.41 14.74 10.42
C ALA A 28 -26.21 13.67 9.65
N PRO A 29 -27.54 13.76 9.56
CA PRO A 29 -28.33 12.79 8.81
C PRO A 29 -28.07 13.01 7.32
N LEU A 30 -27.03 12.38 6.75
CA LEU A 30 -26.53 12.74 5.41
C LEU A 30 -26.26 11.52 4.51
N PRO A 31 -27.32 10.79 4.14
CA PRO A 31 -27.47 10.43 2.73
C PRO A 31 -28.40 11.43 2.03
N ASP A 32 -29.61 11.60 2.54
CA ASP A 32 -30.70 12.27 1.81
C ASP A 32 -30.47 13.79 1.67
N THR A 33 -30.04 14.46 2.75
CA THR A 33 -29.77 15.90 2.72
C THR A 33 -28.54 16.28 1.87
N LEU A 34 -27.57 15.36 1.68
CA LEU A 34 -26.46 15.56 0.76
C LEU A 34 -26.94 15.45 -0.69
N HIS A 35 -27.76 14.44 -0.98
CA HIS A 35 -28.36 14.27 -2.28
C HIS A 35 -29.25 15.45 -2.65
N ASP A 36 -30.06 15.96 -1.72
CA ASP A 36 -30.89 17.15 -1.91
C ASP A 36 -30.05 18.41 -2.17
N LEU A 37 -28.95 18.59 -1.43
CA LEU A 37 -28.03 19.70 -1.62
C LEU A 37 -27.35 19.63 -2.98
N LEU A 38 -26.82 18.47 -3.36
CA LEU A 38 -26.17 18.26 -4.65
C LEU A 38 -27.15 18.36 -5.82
N ALA A 39 -28.40 17.91 -5.64
CA ALA A 39 -29.46 18.04 -6.63
C ALA A 39 -29.91 19.49 -6.82
N GLY A 40 -29.88 20.31 -5.75
CA GLY A 40 -30.13 21.75 -5.81
C GLY A 40 -29.01 22.57 -6.46
N MET A 41 -27.80 22.01 -6.58
CA MET A 41 -26.71 22.66 -7.31
C MET A 41 -26.92 22.49 -8.81
N GLN A 42 -27.10 23.60 -9.54
CA GLN A 42 -27.05 23.60 -11.01
C GLN A 42 -25.60 23.39 -11.48
N LEU A 43 -25.12 22.15 -11.36
CA LEU A 43 -23.82 21.74 -11.90
C LEU A 43 -23.91 21.72 -13.43
N ARG A 44 -22.95 22.36 -14.10
CA ARG A 44 -22.86 22.28 -15.55
C ARG A 44 -22.50 20.85 -15.94
N THR A 45 -23.40 20.18 -16.65
CA THR A 45 -23.11 18.88 -17.26
C THR A 45 -22.09 19.09 -18.37
N LEU A 46 -21.07 18.23 -18.42
CA LEU A 46 -20.11 18.24 -19.51
C LEU A 46 -20.83 17.87 -20.81
N THR A 47 -20.45 18.51 -21.91
CA THR A 47 -20.89 18.07 -23.25
C THR A 47 -20.27 16.71 -23.57
N GLU A 48 -20.91 15.91 -24.41
CA GLU A 48 -20.37 14.62 -24.84
C GLU A 48 -18.97 14.75 -25.45
N GLU A 49 -18.72 15.84 -26.16
CA GLU A 49 -17.40 16.19 -26.72
C GLU A 49 -16.36 16.46 -25.62
N ALA A 50 -16.71 17.23 -24.59
CA ALA A 50 -15.80 17.49 -23.48
C ALA A 50 -15.56 16.24 -22.62
N ALA A 51 -16.59 15.39 -22.48
CA ALA A 51 -16.45 14.10 -21.81
C ALA A 51 -15.52 13.16 -22.60
N ALA A 52 -15.68 13.09 -23.94
CA ALA A 52 -14.79 12.32 -24.80
C ALA A 52 -13.33 12.81 -24.70
N LEU A 53 -13.11 14.13 -24.63
CA LEU A 53 -11.77 14.71 -24.45
C LEU A 53 -11.12 14.25 -23.14
N LEU A 54 -11.87 14.09 -22.04
CA LEU A 54 -11.32 13.61 -20.76
C LEU A 54 -10.81 12.16 -20.81
N TYR A 55 -11.27 11.36 -21.77
CA TYR A 55 -10.80 9.99 -21.98
C TYR A 55 -9.59 9.90 -22.93
N THR A 56 -9.16 11.02 -23.52
CA THR A 56 -7.98 11.06 -24.38
C THR A 56 -6.69 11.02 -23.57
N GLU A 57 -5.58 10.64 -24.21
CA GLU A 57 -4.27 10.64 -23.55
C GLU A 57 -3.82 12.07 -23.25
N VAL A 58 -3.54 12.36 -21.97
CA VAL A 58 -2.98 13.67 -21.58
C VAL A 58 -1.57 13.80 -22.11
N THR A 59 -1.30 14.94 -22.71
CA THR A 59 -0.05 15.31 -23.36
C THR A 59 0.98 15.88 -22.37
N ALA A 60 2.26 15.84 -22.72
CA ALA A 60 3.29 16.49 -21.92
C ALA A 60 3.07 18.00 -21.78
N ASP A 61 2.48 18.64 -22.79
CA ASP A 61 2.20 20.08 -22.78
C ASP A 61 1.05 20.42 -21.81
N GLU A 62 0.02 19.59 -21.72
CA GLU A 62 -1.02 19.74 -20.69
C GLU A 62 -0.46 19.59 -19.28
N VAL A 63 0.50 18.67 -19.07
CA VAL A 63 1.21 18.56 -17.79
C VAL A 63 2.00 19.83 -17.48
N LYS A 64 2.68 20.42 -18.48
CA LYS A 64 3.39 21.70 -18.31
C LYS A 64 2.43 22.84 -17.96
N LEU A 65 1.31 22.94 -18.67
CA LEU A 65 0.29 23.95 -18.42
C LEU A 65 -0.30 23.80 -17.01
N ALA A 66 -0.64 22.57 -16.60
CA ALA A 66 -1.16 22.27 -15.28
C ALA A 66 -0.17 22.69 -14.17
N ILE A 67 1.10 22.30 -14.29
CA ILE A 67 2.13 22.67 -13.30
C ILE A 67 2.38 24.19 -13.28
N GLY A 68 2.34 24.84 -14.45
CA GLY A 68 2.45 26.29 -14.58
C GLY A 68 1.34 27.05 -13.85
N GLY A 69 0.10 26.55 -13.94
CA GLY A 69 -1.10 27.11 -13.33
C GLY A 69 -1.23 26.92 -11.81
N LEU A 70 -0.36 26.12 -11.18
CA LEU A 70 -0.44 25.90 -9.73
C LEU A 70 -0.16 27.19 -8.94
N ALA A 71 -1.01 27.47 -7.94
CA ALA A 71 -0.88 28.64 -7.08
C ALA A 71 0.37 28.57 -6.19
N THR A 72 1.19 29.63 -6.23
CA THR A 72 2.43 29.76 -5.46
C THR A 72 2.18 30.03 -3.97
N GLY A 73 3.18 29.75 -3.12
CA GLY A 73 3.11 30.02 -1.68
C GLY A 73 2.42 28.95 -0.83
N LYS A 74 2.01 27.82 -1.42
CA LYS A 74 1.49 26.68 -0.68
C LYS A 74 2.62 25.91 0.03
N ILE A 75 2.28 25.32 1.18
CA ILE A 75 3.17 24.44 1.94
C ILE A 75 3.53 23.23 1.06
N PRO A 76 4.80 22.76 1.06
CA PRO A 76 5.19 21.55 0.35
C PRO A 76 4.30 20.36 0.68
N GLY A 77 4.13 19.46 -0.29
CA GLY A 77 3.35 18.24 -0.10
C GLY A 77 4.05 17.25 0.81
N ARG A 78 3.52 16.02 0.88
CA ARG A 78 4.14 14.90 1.59
C ARG A 78 5.57 14.60 1.10
N ASP A 79 5.89 15.00 -0.13
CA ASP A 79 7.21 14.91 -0.75
C ASP A 79 8.24 15.91 -0.21
N GLY A 80 7.81 16.95 0.52
CA GLY A 80 8.68 18.02 1.01
C GLY A 80 9.21 18.97 -0.07
N LEU A 81 8.77 18.84 -1.33
CA LEU A 81 9.25 19.65 -2.43
C LEU A 81 8.38 20.92 -2.60
N PRO A 82 8.98 22.13 -2.63
CA PRO A 82 8.22 23.35 -2.79
C PRO A 82 7.68 23.47 -4.22
N LEU A 83 6.55 24.14 -4.42
CA LEU A 83 5.97 24.30 -5.75
C LEU A 83 6.92 24.97 -6.77
N LYS A 84 7.82 25.84 -6.29
CA LYS A 84 8.87 26.45 -7.11
C LYS A 84 9.77 25.40 -7.77
N PHE A 85 10.05 24.30 -7.09
CA PHE A 85 10.83 23.18 -7.64
C PHE A 85 10.12 22.58 -8.86
N TYR A 86 8.82 22.29 -8.74
CA TYR A 86 8.02 21.73 -9.83
C TYR A 86 7.97 22.65 -11.05
N LYS A 87 7.79 23.96 -10.85
CA LYS A 87 7.80 24.94 -11.95
C LYS A 87 9.17 25.06 -12.63
N LEU A 88 10.26 25.01 -11.87
CA LEU A 88 11.63 25.10 -12.40
C LEU A 88 12.05 23.83 -13.16
N THR A 89 11.56 22.67 -12.74
CA THR A 89 11.95 21.37 -13.30
C THR A 89 10.90 20.80 -14.26
N VAL A 90 9.90 21.59 -14.64
CA VAL A 90 8.74 21.15 -15.42
C VAL A 90 9.12 20.52 -16.76
N ASP A 91 10.16 21.02 -17.43
CA ASP A 91 10.64 20.46 -18.70
C ASP A 91 11.25 19.07 -18.56
N ILE A 92 11.80 18.76 -17.38
CA ILE A 92 12.35 17.43 -17.06
C ILE A 92 11.23 16.51 -16.55
N LEU A 93 10.31 17.05 -15.75
CA LEU A 93 9.25 16.29 -15.09
C LEU A 93 8.11 15.95 -16.04
N ALA A 94 7.64 16.87 -16.88
CA ALA A 94 6.47 16.66 -17.72
C ALA A 94 6.58 15.45 -18.65
N PRO A 95 7.70 15.21 -19.37
CA PRO A 95 7.86 14.00 -20.18
C PRO A 95 7.89 12.71 -19.34
N ARG A 96 8.38 12.78 -18.09
CA ARG A 96 8.41 11.62 -17.18
C ARG A 96 7.02 11.33 -16.61
N LEU A 97 6.28 12.37 -16.22
CA LEU A 97 4.92 12.27 -15.73
C LEU A 97 3.96 11.78 -16.81
N HIS A 98 4.07 12.30 -18.04
CA HIS A 98 3.33 11.81 -19.20
C HIS A 98 3.61 10.31 -19.46
N ARG A 99 4.88 9.88 -19.41
CA ARG A 99 5.21 8.44 -19.50
C ARG A 99 4.65 7.61 -18.35
N LEU A 100 4.55 8.16 -17.15
CA LEU A 100 3.88 7.47 -16.04
C LEU A 100 2.38 7.36 -16.29
N GLN A 101 1.76 8.38 -16.87
CA GLN A 101 0.37 8.32 -17.24
C GLN A 101 0.10 7.29 -18.34
N SER A 102 0.92 7.18 -19.39
CA SER A 102 0.73 6.12 -20.40
C SER A 102 0.96 4.69 -19.86
N ILE A 103 1.52 4.56 -18.63
CA ILE A 103 1.53 3.31 -17.88
C ILE A 103 0.17 3.04 -17.22
N TYR A 104 -0.61 4.07 -16.87
CA TYR A 104 -1.88 3.99 -16.13
C TYR A 104 -3.13 4.45 -16.91
N GLY A 105 -3.00 4.99 -18.13
CA GLY A 105 -4.03 5.80 -18.79
C GLY A 105 -4.16 5.54 -20.30
N GLY A 106 -4.17 4.27 -20.70
CA GLY A 106 -4.73 3.83 -21.99
C GLY A 106 -5.79 2.76 -21.73
N GLU A 107 -6.55 2.37 -22.77
CA GLU A 107 -7.52 1.25 -22.77
C GLU A 107 -7.14 0.16 -21.76
N PRO A 108 -8.12 -0.46 -21.06
CA PRO A 108 -7.82 -1.43 -20.04
C PRO A 108 -6.94 -2.53 -20.64
N ARG A 109 -5.63 -2.43 -20.35
CA ARG A 109 -4.67 -3.40 -20.84
C ARG A 109 -5.12 -4.72 -20.27
N ALA A 110 -5.20 -5.74 -21.11
CA ALA A 110 -5.43 -7.09 -20.61
C ALA A 110 -4.39 -7.36 -19.52
N CYS A 111 -4.84 -7.93 -18.39
CA CYS A 111 -3.96 -8.30 -17.30
C CYS A 111 -2.74 -9.07 -17.85
N PRO A 112 -1.50 -8.66 -17.56
CA PRO A 112 -0.32 -9.30 -18.15
C PRO A 112 -0.17 -10.76 -17.74
N ARG A 113 -0.86 -11.18 -16.67
CA ARG A 113 -0.89 -12.55 -16.14
C ARG A 113 -1.97 -13.39 -16.80
N CYS A 114 -3.25 -13.05 -16.57
CA CYS A 114 -4.35 -13.88 -17.05
C CYS A 114 -4.82 -13.55 -18.47
N ARG A 115 -4.49 -12.36 -19.00
CA ARG A 115 -4.91 -11.81 -20.30
C ARG A 115 -6.41 -11.81 -20.59
N ALA A 116 -7.24 -12.19 -19.63
CA ALA A 116 -8.69 -12.40 -19.79
C ALA A 116 -9.54 -11.25 -19.24
N TRP A 117 -8.96 -10.39 -18.40
CA TRP A 117 -9.67 -9.29 -17.72
C TRP A 117 -8.88 -7.99 -17.83
N ASN A 118 -9.61 -6.89 -17.70
CA ASN A 118 -9.07 -5.53 -17.62
C ASN A 118 -8.10 -5.41 -16.43
N ALA A 119 -6.92 -4.82 -16.66
CA ALA A 119 -5.90 -4.60 -15.63
C ALA A 119 -6.26 -3.43 -14.69
N ASP A 120 -7.42 -3.48 -14.05
CA ASP A 120 -7.74 -2.57 -12.95
C ASP A 120 -6.95 -2.92 -11.68
N LEU A 121 -6.88 -1.99 -10.73
CA LEU A 121 -6.10 -2.18 -9.50
C LEU A 121 -6.60 -3.39 -8.69
N ARG A 122 -7.91 -3.64 -8.64
CA ARG A 122 -8.51 -4.73 -7.87
C ARG A 122 -8.10 -6.08 -8.46
N HIS A 123 -8.17 -6.23 -9.77
CA HIS A 123 -7.74 -7.41 -10.50
C HIS A 123 -6.23 -7.61 -10.38
N MET A 124 -5.45 -6.55 -10.58
CA MET A 124 -3.98 -6.58 -10.56
C MET A 124 -3.37 -6.86 -9.19
N VAL A 125 -4.15 -6.67 -8.11
CA VAL A 125 -3.74 -6.91 -6.72
C VAL A 125 -4.32 -8.21 -6.14
N TRP A 126 -5.57 -8.54 -6.45
CA TRP A 126 -6.28 -9.64 -5.78
C TRP A 126 -7.13 -10.50 -6.72
N GLY A 127 -7.91 -9.87 -7.60
CA GLY A 127 -8.90 -10.57 -8.43
C GLY A 127 -8.32 -11.42 -9.57
N CYS A 128 -7.01 -11.40 -9.80
CA CYS A 128 -6.37 -12.20 -10.83
C CYS A 128 -6.25 -13.68 -10.39
N PRO A 129 -6.72 -14.66 -11.20
CA PRO A 129 -6.60 -16.08 -10.86
C PRO A 129 -5.16 -16.53 -10.57
N THR A 130 -4.20 -16.01 -11.34
CA THR A 130 -2.75 -16.26 -11.14
C THR A 130 -2.28 -15.77 -9.76
N LEU A 131 -2.82 -14.65 -9.28
CA LEU A 131 -2.51 -14.15 -7.93
C LEU A 131 -3.26 -14.91 -6.84
N GLY A 132 -4.39 -15.53 -7.15
CA GLY A 132 -5.14 -16.36 -6.20
C GLY A 132 -4.29 -17.53 -5.68
N VAL A 133 -3.50 -18.17 -6.55
CA VAL A 133 -2.56 -19.22 -6.16
C VAL A 133 -1.51 -18.69 -5.20
N TYR A 134 -0.85 -17.58 -5.55
CA TYR A 134 0.14 -16.94 -4.70
C TYR A 134 -0.41 -16.53 -3.33
N TRP A 135 -1.60 -15.91 -3.28
CA TRP A 135 -2.23 -15.53 -2.01
C TRP A 135 -2.61 -16.75 -1.16
N ALA A 136 -3.01 -17.86 -1.79
CA ALA A 136 -3.28 -19.10 -1.07
C ALA A 136 -2.01 -19.69 -0.44
N GLU A 137 -0.89 -19.67 -1.16
CA GLU A 137 0.42 -20.11 -0.66
C GLU A 137 0.93 -19.21 0.49
N VAL A 138 0.86 -17.89 0.33
CA VAL A 138 1.21 -16.92 1.39
C VAL A 138 0.36 -17.14 2.64
N LYS A 139 -0.96 -17.34 2.47
CA LYS A 139 -1.88 -17.64 3.57
C LYS A 139 -1.52 -18.97 4.24
N ALA A 140 -1.25 -20.02 3.47
CA ALA A 140 -0.87 -21.32 4.01
C ALA A 140 0.41 -21.22 4.85
N ARG A 141 1.44 -20.54 4.32
CA ARG A 141 2.71 -20.34 5.05
C ARG A 141 2.50 -19.55 6.34
N LEU A 142 1.76 -18.45 6.31
CA LEU A 142 1.48 -17.66 7.52
C LEU A 142 0.65 -18.43 8.56
N ASN A 143 -0.33 -19.23 8.12
CA ASN A 143 -1.15 -20.02 9.02
C ASN A 143 -0.35 -21.12 9.72
N LEU A 144 0.59 -21.76 9.00
CA LEU A 144 1.51 -22.76 9.55
C LEU A 144 2.37 -22.15 10.67
N THR A 145 3.03 -21.03 10.39
CA THR A 145 3.94 -20.34 11.34
C THR A 145 3.24 -19.82 12.58
N LEU A 146 1.98 -19.45 12.46
CA LEU A 146 1.25 -18.79 13.54
C LEU A 146 0.25 -19.72 14.23
N ASP A 147 0.19 -20.98 13.80
CA ASP A 147 -0.78 -22.00 14.23
C ASP A 147 -2.20 -21.43 14.36
N ARG A 148 -2.62 -20.65 13.34
CA ARG A 148 -3.93 -19.98 13.34
C ARG A 148 -4.46 -19.76 11.94
N SER A 149 -5.78 -19.68 11.83
CA SER A 149 -6.45 -19.30 10.58
C SER A 149 -6.50 -17.79 10.42
N LEU A 150 -5.76 -17.27 9.44
CA LEU A 150 -5.78 -15.85 9.07
C LEU A 150 -6.78 -15.57 7.95
N PRO A 151 -7.66 -14.57 8.11
CA PRO A 151 -8.46 -14.04 7.01
C PRO A 151 -7.59 -13.10 6.17
N VAL A 152 -6.76 -13.66 5.29
CA VAL A 152 -6.09 -12.88 4.24
C VAL A 152 -7.19 -12.46 3.25
N THR A 153 -7.63 -11.22 3.37
CA THR A 153 -8.66 -10.57 2.55
C THR A 153 -8.07 -9.34 1.88
N LEU A 154 -8.73 -8.81 0.85
CA LEU A 154 -8.25 -7.62 0.16
C LEU A 154 -8.11 -6.43 1.12
N GLU A 155 -9.08 -6.25 2.03
CA GLU A 155 -9.11 -5.19 3.02
C GLU A 155 -7.92 -5.30 3.99
N VAL A 156 -7.65 -6.51 4.46
CA VAL A 156 -6.52 -6.83 5.33
C VAL A 156 -5.18 -6.60 4.63
N SER A 157 -5.03 -7.10 3.41
CA SER A 157 -3.76 -7.02 2.66
C SER A 157 -3.45 -5.63 2.13
N LEU A 158 -4.47 -4.84 1.75
CA LEU A 158 -4.29 -3.52 1.14
C LEU A 158 -4.24 -2.40 2.18
N LEU A 159 -5.10 -2.46 3.21
CA LEU A 159 -5.21 -1.38 4.20
C LEU A 159 -4.41 -1.66 5.48
N GLY A 160 -3.83 -2.86 5.62
CA GLY A 160 -3.21 -3.29 6.88
C GLY A 160 -4.20 -3.35 8.04
N LEU A 161 -5.50 -3.29 7.73
CA LEU A 161 -6.60 -3.26 8.69
C LEU A 161 -6.98 -4.68 9.04
N LEU A 162 -6.06 -5.38 9.71
CA LEU A 162 -6.50 -6.52 10.49
C LEU A 162 -7.31 -5.97 11.65
N VAL A 163 -8.64 -6.08 11.52
CA VAL A 163 -9.59 -5.85 12.61
C VAL A 163 -9.18 -6.79 13.75
N ARG A 164 -8.37 -6.29 14.67
CA ARG A 164 -7.77 -7.09 15.73
C ARG A 164 -8.16 -6.53 17.09
N LYS A 165 -8.59 -7.44 17.96
CA LYS A 165 -8.38 -7.26 19.40
C LYS A 165 -6.86 -7.33 19.63
N PRO A 166 -6.25 -6.38 20.36
CA PRO A 166 -4.82 -6.42 20.66
C PRO A 166 -4.51 -7.71 21.43
N THR A 167 -3.92 -8.69 20.74
CA THR A 167 -3.42 -9.90 21.36
C THR A 167 -2.01 -9.63 21.88
N LYS A 168 -1.69 -10.14 23.07
CA LYS A 168 -0.39 -9.96 23.75
C LYS A 168 0.80 -10.64 23.05
N LYS A 169 0.63 -11.17 21.83
CA LYS A 169 1.67 -11.90 21.10
C LYS A 169 2.12 -11.11 19.87
N VAL A 170 3.42 -11.23 19.59
CA VAL A 170 4.22 -10.58 18.53
C VAL A 170 3.70 -10.76 17.10
N GLY A 171 2.78 -11.69 16.89
CA GLY A 171 2.28 -12.08 15.57
C GLY A 171 1.54 -11.02 14.76
N ASN A 172 1.27 -9.81 15.27
CA ASN A 172 0.55 -8.78 14.49
C ASN A 172 1.48 -7.98 13.57
N ARG A 173 2.60 -7.46 14.09
CA ARG A 173 3.59 -6.75 13.26
C ARG A 173 4.25 -7.65 12.22
N PHE A 174 4.51 -8.91 12.60
CA PHE A 174 5.01 -9.93 11.67
C PHE A 174 4.06 -10.11 10.49
N ILE A 175 2.76 -10.33 10.74
CA ILE A 175 1.80 -10.44 9.65
C ILE A 175 1.76 -9.17 8.81
N ASP A 176 1.73 -8.00 9.45
CA ASP A 176 1.58 -6.73 8.72
C ASP A 176 2.76 -6.54 7.77
N LEU A 177 3.97 -6.79 8.25
CA LEU A 177 5.18 -6.79 7.43
C LEU A 177 5.09 -7.84 6.31
N SER A 178 4.73 -9.07 6.63
CA SER A 178 4.62 -10.17 5.66
C SER A 178 3.61 -9.90 4.56
N LEU A 179 2.44 -9.33 4.88
CA LEU A 179 1.41 -8.94 3.91
C LEU A 179 1.85 -7.73 3.07
N VAL A 180 2.49 -6.73 3.68
CA VAL A 180 3.04 -5.58 2.95
C VAL A 180 4.11 -6.02 1.95
N LEU A 181 4.97 -6.97 2.34
CA LEU A 181 5.98 -7.54 1.45
C LEU A 181 5.35 -8.38 0.34
N ALA A 182 4.30 -9.15 0.63
CA ALA A 182 3.55 -9.87 -0.41
C ALA A 182 2.94 -8.91 -1.44
N TRP A 183 2.33 -7.82 -0.98
CA TRP A 183 1.80 -6.79 -1.86
C TRP A 183 2.89 -6.07 -2.66
N ARG A 184 4.02 -5.74 -2.03
CA ARG A 184 5.19 -5.17 -2.71
C ARG A 184 5.66 -6.07 -3.84
N ARG A 185 5.73 -7.40 -3.64
CA ARG A 185 6.08 -8.35 -4.70
C ARG A 185 5.12 -8.24 -5.88
N ILE A 186 3.81 -8.22 -5.62
CA ILE A 186 2.78 -8.07 -6.66
C ILE A 186 2.95 -6.76 -7.43
N ALA A 187 3.25 -5.66 -6.72
CA ALA A 187 3.45 -4.35 -7.33
C ALA A 187 4.70 -4.31 -8.22
N ILE A 188 5.79 -4.96 -7.81
CA ILE A 188 7.04 -5.05 -8.58
C ILE A 188 6.85 -5.95 -9.81
N THR A 189 6.19 -7.11 -9.66
CA THR A 189 5.95 -8.08 -10.74
C THR A 189 4.68 -7.77 -11.54
N ARG A 190 4.09 -6.59 -11.38
CA ARG A 190 2.82 -6.23 -12.05
C ARG A 190 2.87 -6.24 -13.57
N LYS A 191 4.07 -6.22 -14.17
CA LYS A 191 4.25 -6.26 -15.63
C LYS A 191 4.64 -7.64 -16.15
N THR A 192 4.94 -8.60 -15.26
CA THR A 192 5.39 -9.94 -15.66
C THR A 192 4.20 -10.91 -15.74
N PRO A 193 4.24 -11.88 -16.68
CA PRO A 193 3.16 -12.86 -16.83
C PRO A 193 3.15 -13.92 -15.73
N GLU A 194 4.32 -14.28 -15.20
CA GLU A 194 4.53 -15.42 -14.29
C GLU A 194 4.11 -15.16 -12.83
N GLY A 195 3.68 -13.93 -12.50
CA GLY A 195 3.30 -13.58 -11.12
C GLY A 195 4.49 -13.54 -10.14
N PRO A 196 4.26 -13.26 -8.85
CA PRO A 196 5.28 -13.35 -7.82
C PRO A 196 5.47 -14.79 -7.32
N GLY A 197 6.72 -15.21 -7.10
CA GLY A 197 7.06 -16.51 -6.51
C GLY A 197 7.07 -16.50 -4.98
N LEU A 198 6.65 -17.62 -4.38
CA LEU A 198 6.60 -17.81 -2.92
C LEU A 198 7.99 -17.73 -2.28
N THR A 199 8.99 -18.45 -2.83
CA THR A 199 10.37 -18.49 -2.30
C THR A 199 11.01 -17.10 -2.24
N THR A 200 10.79 -16.28 -3.27
CA THR A 200 11.28 -14.89 -3.29
C THR A 200 10.60 -14.04 -2.22
N TRP A 201 9.32 -14.27 -1.95
CA TRP A 201 8.61 -13.59 -0.87
C TRP A 201 9.11 -14.05 0.50
N VAL A 202 9.30 -15.36 0.72
CA VAL A 202 9.86 -15.92 1.96
C VAL A 202 11.21 -15.27 2.25
N HIS A 203 12.14 -15.30 1.28
CA HIS A 203 13.45 -14.66 1.41
C HIS A 203 13.36 -13.15 1.72
N GLU A 204 12.43 -12.41 1.11
CA GLU A 204 12.24 -10.98 1.43
C GLU A 204 11.75 -10.77 2.86
N VAL A 205 10.77 -11.55 3.31
CA VAL A 205 10.28 -11.50 4.69
C VAL A 205 11.41 -11.83 5.66
N THR A 206 12.22 -12.85 5.37
CA THR A 206 13.40 -13.23 6.15
C THR A 206 14.38 -12.07 6.31
N CYS A 207 14.73 -11.42 5.19
CA CYS A 207 15.65 -10.29 5.20
C CYS A 207 15.11 -9.12 6.03
N TRP A 208 13.81 -8.81 5.91
CA TRP A 208 13.19 -7.70 6.64
C TRP A 208 12.95 -8.02 8.12
N ALA A 209 12.63 -9.27 8.45
CA ALA A 209 12.52 -9.74 9.82
C ALA A 209 13.82 -9.50 10.61
N GLY A 210 14.99 -9.82 10.04
CA GLY A 210 16.28 -9.55 10.69
C GLY A 210 16.60 -8.05 10.85
N VAL A 211 16.03 -7.17 10.03
CA VAL A 211 16.13 -5.71 10.21
C VAL A 211 15.21 -5.23 11.33
N GLU A 212 13.97 -5.70 11.37
CA GLU A 212 13.01 -5.37 12.43
C GLU A 212 13.51 -5.89 13.78
N GLU A 213 14.05 -7.12 13.84
CA GLU A 213 14.64 -7.70 15.05
C GLU A 213 15.74 -6.80 15.64
N ARG A 214 16.69 -6.35 14.81
CA ARG A 214 17.77 -5.45 15.24
C ARG A 214 17.23 -4.11 15.73
N THR A 215 16.18 -3.59 15.07
CA THR A 215 15.50 -2.36 15.48
C THR A 215 14.84 -2.54 16.85
N LEU A 216 14.18 -3.67 17.08
CA LEU A 216 13.54 -4.02 18.35
C LEU A 216 14.56 -4.17 19.48
N ARG A 217 15.69 -4.87 19.24
CA ARG A 217 16.78 -5.00 20.23
C ARG A 217 17.38 -3.64 20.62
N ARG A 218 17.44 -2.70 19.68
CA ARG A 218 17.89 -1.32 19.94
C ARG A 218 16.89 -0.56 20.80
N GLU A 219 15.60 -0.67 20.53
CA GLU A 219 14.56 -0.02 21.34
C GLU A 219 14.50 -0.61 22.76
N GLU A 220 14.69 -1.93 22.89
CA GLU A 220 14.77 -2.63 24.18
C GLU A 220 15.97 -2.15 25.00
N SER A 221 17.17 -2.06 24.40
CA SER A 221 18.38 -1.59 25.09
C SER A 221 18.30 -0.10 25.48
N GLN A 222 17.50 0.69 24.75
CA GLN A 222 17.20 2.09 25.07
C GLN A 222 16.05 2.25 26.08
N GLY A 223 15.44 1.16 26.56
CA GLY A 223 14.32 1.20 27.51
C GLY A 223 13.03 1.78 26.93
N LEU A 224 12.94 1.94 25.60
CA LEU A 224 11.75 2.45 24.89
C LEU A 224 10.62 1.42 24.85
N ARG A 225 10.91 0.15 25.15
CA ARG A 225 9.97 -0.96 25.04
C ARG A 225 9.97 -1.81 26.31
N ARG A 226 8.78 -2.17 26.79
CA ARG A 226 8.58 -2.87 28.08
C ARG A 226 8.67 -4.41 27.99
N GLN A 227 8.66 -4.99 26.79
CA GLN A 227 8.68 -6.45 26.60
C GLN A 227 9.75 -6.83 25.58
N PRO A 228 10.60 -7.83 25.89
CA PRO A 228 11.58 -8.33 24.94
C PRO A 228 10.86 -9.19 23.91
N ILE A 229 10.75 -8.72 22.67
CA ILE A 229 9.98 -9.38 21.61
C ILE A 229 10.82 -9.73 20.39
N ALA A 230 12.10 -9.36 20.39
CA ALA A 230 13.04 -9.69 19.31
C ALA A 230 13.24 -11.20 19.12
N HIS A 231 13.32 -11.97 20.21
CA HIS A 231 13.52 -13.43 20.16
C HIS A 231 12.44 -14.18 19.37
N LEU A 232 11.20 -13.70 19.41
CA LEU A 232 10.06 -14.30 18.70
C LEU A 232 10.18 -14.16 17.18
N TRP A 233 10.95 -13.19 16.69
CA TRP A 233 11.25 -13.10 15.27
C TRP A 233 12.31 -14.13 14.87
N ALA A 234 13.35 -14.32 15.70
CA ALA A 234 14.38 -15.33 15.46
C ALA A 234 13.81 -16.75 15.43
N GLU A 235 12.89 -17.10 16.34
CA GLU A 235 12.21 -18.41 16.37
C GLU A 235 11.41 -18.67 15.07
N ILE A 236 10.64 -17.67 14.62
CA ILE A 236 9.91 -17.74 13.35
C ILE A 236 10.86 -17.91 12.16
N MET A 237 12.04 -17.29 12.22
CA MET A 237 13.02 -17.36 11.15
C MET A 237 13.67 -18.74 11.04
N GLU A 238 14.06 -19.34 12.17
CA GLU A 238 14.62 -20.70 12.21
C GLU A 238 13.63 -21.74 11.68
N GLU A 239 12.33 -21.58 11.99
CA GLU A 239 11.28 -22.43 11.45
C GLU A 239 11.16 -22.32 9.92
N TRP A 240 11.29 -21.11 9.35
CA TRP A 240 11.17 -20.90 7.90
C TRP A 240 12.37 -21.48 7.14
N GLU A 241 13.58 -21.30 7.67
CA GLU A 241 14.80 -21.89 7.09
C GLU A 241 14.74 -23.44 7.13
N ALA A 242 14.19 -24.03 8.19
CA ALA A 242 14.02 -25.48 8.29
C ALA A 242 13.01 -26.04 7.28
N ILE A 243 11.94 -25.29 6.99
CA ILE A 243 10.91 -25.69 6.01
C ILE A 243 11.44 -25.61 4.58
N ASP A 244 12.16 -24.55 4.22
CA ASP A 244 12.70 -24.40 2.87
C ASP A 244 13.77 -25.48 2.57
N CYS A 245 14.53 -25.93 3.58
CA CYS A 245 15.44 -27.08 3.46
C CYS A 245 14.73 -28.41 3.15
N LEU A 246 13.46 -28.56 3.53
CA LEU A 246 12.66 -29.77 3.28
C LEU A 246 12.04 -29.77 1.88
N ASP A 247 11.63 -28.59 1.38
CA ASP A 247 11.08 -28.44 0.03
C ASP A 247 12.16 -28.69 -1.06
N ASP A 248 13.42 -28.29 -0.81
CA ASP A 248 14.54 -28.55 -1.72
C ASP A 248 14.92 -30.05 -1.80
N ALA A 249 14.78 -30.81 -0.70
CA ALA A 249 15.11 -32.23 -0.63
C ALA A 249 14.14 -33.14 -1.41
N HIS A 250 12.94 -32.66 -1.74
CA HIS A 250 11.95 -33.41 -2.52
C HIS A 250 12.02 -33.14 -4.03
N THR A 251 13.00 -32.35 -4.48
CA THR A 251 13.18 -31.99 -5.89
C THR A 251 14.47 -32.58 -6.48
N GLU A 252 14.84 -33.82 -6.14
CA GLU A 252 15.85 -34.56 -6.91
C GLU A 252 15.20 -35.28 -8.11
N PRO A 253 15.71 -35.12 -9.35
CA PRO A 253 15.14 -35.77 -10.52
C PRO A 253 15.45 -37.28 -10.51
N GLY A 254 14.39 -38.09 -10.42
CA GLY A 254 14.47 -39.54 -10.52
C GLY A 254 15.30 -40.00 -11.72
N ALA A 255 16.35 -40.76 -11.43
CA ALA A 255 17.14 -41.48 -12.39
C ALA A 255 16.22 -42.37 -13.24
N LYS A 256 16.27 -42.19 -14.56
CA LYS A 256 15.61 -43.08 -15.52
C LYS A 256 16.38 -44.40 -15.57
N GLU A 257 15.91 -45.40 -14.84
CA GLU A 257 16.14 -46.79 -15.21
C GLU A 257 15.27 -47.10 -16.44
N GLY A 258 15.91 -47.36 -17.58
CA GLY A 258 15.24 -47.86 -18.78
C GLY A 258 15.29 -49.38 -18.83
N PRO A 259 14.18 -50.07 -19.14
CA PRO A 259 14.22 -51.45 -19.61
C PRO A 259 14.01 -51.49 -21.13
N GLY A 260 14.86 -52.24 -21.85
CA GLY A 260 14.68 -52.60 -23.25
C GLY A 260 15.87 -52.29 -24.14
#